data_AF-A0A957N8H4-F1
#
_entry.id   AF-A0A957N8H4-F1
#
_cell.length_a   1.000
_cell.length_b   1.000
_cell.length_c   1.000
_cell.angle_alpha   90.00
_cell.angle_beta   90.00
_cell.angle_gamma   90.00
#
_symmetry.space_group_name_H-M   'P 1'
#
loop_
_entity.id
_entity.type
_entity.pdbx_description
1 polymer ?
#
loop_
_entity_poly.entity_id
_entity_poly.type
_entity_poly.pdbx_seq_one_letter_code
_entity_poly.pdbx_strand_id
1 'polypeptide(L)'
;AVPLHNILVEMREEDLISDDSYGHTVTDANGHFEFHFCDDDGFLDDELELYFRVCAEVWDGPSKIARIDDWDDNELYCFDSGIKESEGGTVDFDVTAYPINSTEAQVFNIADSIYWAWKYWNNNGGPAIANTISVYWNGSRGQKGAFYSPSRTTMVVGDDPSDPSQWDDSVVMHEYGHFLDHQFSCNQNPGGKHSLPGLNNGATGQQLSWGEGFPDYYQSAVRTIQPSAGFTNFYIDVNGPIVDLEAKGGTASDRNEGAIAGLLWDFFDNVNDNQDTVSHGEARIQPVFASANFRNNKQCDMRSYLSAWKALGMPTDAATAAAVVQNVGINKPFGVVAAQASIGPVQAAALHSAADPLAYRWWDQITMIVDNSASMGTGPTGGPIKLDAVKSLIHEQVNDLAPAPHGTEFNLYAFNANAPSIPLVAGRFFADGILPTVDGLAATGADGGCPVHALTAMLQSISDKAKGDVWLYTDGDTADANLGDLLRQRLNQQQLHGSFVDLGGCSTL
;
A
#
# COMPACT_ATOMS: atom_id res chain seq x y z
N ALA A 1 30.52 -16.34 4.44
CA ALA A 1 30.93 -15.02 4.92
C ALA A 1 30.04 -14.01 4.23
N VAL A 2 29.54 -13.01 4.96
CA VAL A 2 28.78 -11.91 4.35
C VAL A 2 29.79 -11.06 3.58
N PRO A 3 29.60 -10.86 2.27
CA PRO A 3 30.53 -10.05 1.50
C PRO A 3 30.34 -8.58 1.84
N LEU A 4 31.45 -7.87 2.07
CA LEU A 4 31.44 -6.43 2.36
C LEU A 4 31.48 -5.65 1.05
N HIS A 5 30.38 -5.60 0.29
CA HIS A 5 30.37 -4.89 -0.99
C HIS A 5 30.26 -3.37 -0.81
N ASN A 6 31.25 -2.63 -1.30
CA ASN A 6 31.27 -1.17 -1.30
C ASN A 6 31.01 -0.53 0.08
N ILE A 7 31.74 -1.03 1.07
CA ILE A 7 31.71 -0.59 2.46
C ILE A 7 32.87 0.37 2.71
N LEU A 8 32.61 1.43 3.49
CA LEU A 8 33.62 2.38 3.92
C LEU A 8 34.66 1.72 4.84
N VAL A 9 35.94 1.93 4.53
CA VAL A 9 37.08 1.51 5.34
C VAL A 9 37.99 2.71 5.58
N GLU A 10 38.27 3.02 6.84
CA GLU A 10 39.26 4.03 7.23
C GLU A 10 40.56 3.35 7.68
N MET A 11 41.71 3.93 7.30
CA MET A 11 43.01 3.54 7.85
C MET A 11 43.37 4.45 9.01
N ARG A 12 43.79 3.86 10.13
CA ARG A 12 44.08 4.55 11.38
C ARG A 12 45.38 4.07 12.02
N GLU A 13 46.02 4.96 12.76
CA GLU A 13 47.13 4.68 13.66
C GLU A 13 46.62 4.67 15.10
N GLU A 14 47.02 3.68 15.89
CA GLU A 14 46.82 3.75 17.33
C GLU A 14 47.83 4.72 17.94
N ASP A 15 47.35 5.72 18.67
CA ASP A 15 48.20 6.70 19.33
C ASP A 15 47.88 6.79 20.82
N LEU A 16 48.89 7.10 21.64
CA LEU A 16 48.71 7.24 23.10
C LEU A 16 47.72 8.35 23.51
N ILE A 17 47.35 9.25 22.61
CA ILE A 17 46.59 10.48 22.92
C ILE A 17 45.41 10.71 21.97
N SER A 18 45.54 10.39 20.69
CA SER A 18 44.48 10.50 19.69
C SER A 18 44.89 9.82 18.40
N ASP A 19 44.17 8.78 18.00
CA ASP A 19 44.39 8.06 16.76
C ASP A 19 44.31 8.98 15.53
N ASP A 20 45.38 9.03 14.75
CA ASP A 20 45.43 9.76 13.49
C ASP A 20 44.82 8.93 12.34
N SER A 21 44.12 9.60 11.42
CA SER A 21 43.53 8.97 10.24
C SER A 21 44.36 9.27 9.00
N TYR A 22 44.79 8.20 8.32
CA TYR A 22 45.51 8.28 7.06
C TYR A 22 44.60 8.47 5.84
N GLY A 23 43.28 8.40 6.04
CA GLY A 23 42.25 8.53 5.02
C GLY A 23 41.27 7.35 4.99
N HIS A 24 40.45 7.31 3.94
CA HIS A 24 39.45 6.26 3.74
C HIS A 24 39.45 5.74 2.30
N THR A 25 38.97 4.51 2.14
CA THR A 25 38.69 3.85 0.88
C THR A 25 37.35 3.11 0.98
N VAL A 26 36.92 2.49 -0.12
CA VAL A 26 35.71 1.69 -0.18
C VAL A 26 36.08 0.30 -0.71
N THR A 27 35.54 -0.75 -0.11
CA THR A 27 35.77 -2.11 -0.57
C THR A 27 35.21 -2.34 -1.97
N ASP A 28 35.82 -3.24 -2.74
CA ASP A 28 35.34 -3.60 -4.06
C ASP A 28 34.15 -4.58 -4.02
N ALA A 29 33.75 -5.06 -5.20
CA ALA A 29 32.66 -6.02 -5.36
C ALA A 29 32.95 -7.44 -4.81
N ASN A 30 34.09 -7.67 -4.17
CA ASN A 30 34.41 -8.90 -3.45
C ASN A 30 34.78 -8.63 -1.98
N GLY A 31 34.66 -7.40 -1.50
CA GLY A 31 35.08 -7.00 -0.17
C GLY A 31 36.58 -6.75 -0.03
N HIS A 32 37.33 -6.70 -1.14
CA HIS A 32 38.75 -6.41 -1.14
C HIS A 32 38.97 -4.89 -1.16
N PHE A 33 39.98 -4.39 -0.45
CA PHE A 33 40.41 -3.01 -0.53
C PHE A 33 41.93 -2.93 -0.51
N GLU A 34 42.48 -1.88 -1.10
CA GLU A 34 43.91 -1.60 -1.06
C GLU A 34 44.09 -0.16 -0.59
N PHE A 35 45.02 0.05 0.34
CA PHE A 35 45.33 1.36 0.88
C PHE A 35 46.81 1.66 0.65
N HIS A 36 47.09 2.83 0.07
CA HIS A 36 48.45 3.30 -0.16
C HIS A 36 48.65 4.58 0.63
N PHE A 37 49.59 4.55 1.58
CA PHE A 37 49.99 5.71 2.35
C PHE A 37 51.49 5.97 2.21
N CYS A 38 51.89 7.21 2.45
CA CYS A 38 53.29 7.59 2.52
C CYS A 38 53.72 7.58 3.98
N ASP A 39 54.85 6.93 4.22
CA ASP A 39 55.55 6.83 5.50
C ASP A 39 56.00 8.23 5.93
N ASP A 40 55.43 8.76 7.02
CA ASP A 40 55.99 9.89 7.76
C ASP A 40 55.78 9.56 9.24
N ASP A 41 56.73 8.78 9.77
CA ASP A 41 56.85 8.21 11.12
C ASP A 41 57.03 9.25 12.23
N GLY A 42 56.58 10.49 11.99
CA GLY A 42 56.67 11.58 12.93
C GLY A 42 58.08 11.77 13.49
N PHE A 43 58.20 12.43 14.64
CA PHE A 43 59.51 12.72 15.26
C PHE A 43 59.98 11.61 16.23
N LEU A 44 59.24 10.52 16.37
CA LEU A 44 59.37 9.57 17.48
C LEU A 44 59.65 8.11 17.12
N ASP A 45 59.98 7.75 15.87
CA ASP A 45 60.78 6.54 15.53
C ASP A 45 60.27 5.23 16.21
N ASP A 46 58.95 5.10 16.40
CA ASP A 46 58.25 3.88 16.82
C ASP A 46 57.60 3.16 15.63
N GLU A 47 57.32 1.87 15.82
CA GLU A 47 56.78 0.98 14.79
C GLU A 47 55.31 1.37 14.53
N LEU A 48 54.90 1.62 13.28
CA LEU A 48 53.52 2.08 13.00
C LEU A 48 52.51 1.02 13.45
N GLU A 49 51.60 1.41 14.33
CA GLU A 49 50.55 0.54 14.88
C GLU A 49 49.24 0.75 14.10
N LEU A 50 49.18 0.13 12.92
CA LEU A 50 48.09 0.37 11.97
C LEU A 50 46.90 -0.56 12.21
N TYR A 51 45.70 -0.01 12.14
CA TYR A 51 44.46 -0.76 12.10
C TYR A 51 43.48 -0.18 11.08
N PHE A 52 42.60 -1.03 10.56
CA PHE A 52 41.50 -0.56 9.72
C PHE A 52 40.21 -0.48 10.54
N ARG A 53 39.44 0.57 10.31
CA ARG A 53 38.08 0.74 10.83
C ARG A 53 37.11 0.53 9.69
N VAL A 54 36.31 -0.53 9.77
CA VAL A 54 35.24 -0.79 8.80
C VAL A 54 33.95 -0.21 9.34
N CYS A 55 33.34 0.70 8.60
CA CYS A 55 32.09 1.34 8.99
C CYS A 55 30.95 0.91 8.09
N ALA A 56 29.77 0.66 8.66
CA ALA A 56 28.56 0.22 7.98
C ALA A 56 27.92 1.36 7.16
N GLU A 57 28.69 1.87 6.21
CA GLU A 57 28.32 2.91 5.28
C GLU A 57 28.56 2.41 3.86
N VAL A 58 27.48 2.39 3.08
CA VAL A 58 27.44 1.78 1.75
C VAL A 58 27.59 2.86 0.70
N TRP A 59 28.51 2.66 -0.24
CA TRP A 59 28.82 3.60 -1.31
C TRP A 59 28.72 2.96 -2.69
N ASP A 60 28.56 3.76 -3.74
CA ASP A 60 28.88 3.38 -5.12
C ASP A 60 29.36 4.64 -5.87
N GLY A 61 30.66 4.68 -6.14
CA GLY A 61 31.34 5.89 -6.58
C GLY A 61 31.06 7.08 -5.63
N PRO A 62 30.54 8.23 -6.11
CA PRO A 62 30.23 9.37 -5.25
C PRO A 62 28.90 9.25 -4.49
N SER A 63 28.13 8.18 -4.71
CA SER A 63 26.78 8.04 -4.16
C SER A 63 26.85 7.32 -2.83
N LYS A 64 26.47 8.00 -1.75
CA LYS A 64 26.24 7.37 -0.45
C LYS A 64 24.86 6.73 -0.42
N ILE A 65 24.82 5.41 -0.40
CA ILE A 65 23.60 4.61 -0.54
C ILE A 65 22.89 4.49 0.82
N ALA A 66 23.62 4.02 1.83
CA ALA A 66 23.06 3.72 3.14
C ALA A 66 24.05 3.99 4.27
N ARG A 67 23.50 4.23 5.46
CA ARG A 67 24.25 4.34 6.72
C ARG A 67 23.50 3.51 7.77
N ILE A 68 24.18 2.56 8.39
CA ILE A 68 23.62 1.71 9.44
C ILE A 68 24.18 2.16 10.79
N ASP A 69 23.29 2.67 11.63
CA ASP A 69 23.60 3.15 12.97
C ASP A 69 23.22 2.08 14.00
N ASP A 70 24.02 1.96 15.06
CA ASP A 70 23.63 1.23 16.26
C ASP A 70 22.56 2.06 17.00
N TRP A 71 21.45 1.41 17.35
CA TRP A 71 20.34 2.04 18.06
C TRP A 71 20.74 2.57 19.45
N ASP A 72 21.59 1.85 20.18
CA ASP A 72 21.95 2.20 21.56
C ASP A 72 22.83 3.44 21.61
N ASP A 73 23.86 3.47 20.77
CA ASP A 73 24.82 4.56 20.72
C ASP A 73 24.33 5.71 19.83
N ASN A 74 23.35 5.44 18.94
CA ASN A 74 22.86 6.36 17.91
C ASN A 74 24.04 6.91 17.07
N GLU A 75 25.01 6.04 16.81
CA GLU A 75 26.23 6.30 16.07
C GLU A 75 26.40 5.28 14.96
N LEU A 76 27.23 5.62 13.96
CA LEU A 76 27.54 4.72 12.85
C LEU A 76 28.18 3.45 13.40
N TYR A 77 27.65 2.28 13.04
CA TYR A 77 28.29 1.04 13.43
C TYR A 77 29.63 0.91 12.71
N CYS A 78 30.72 0.80 13.47
CA CYS A 78 32.04 0.48 12.96
C CYS A 78 32.70 -0.59 13.83
N PHE A 79 33.57 -1.40 13.25
CA PHE A 79 34.46 -2.28 14.00
C PHE A 79 35.90 -2.06 13.54
N ASP A 80 36.82 -2.26 14.48
CA ASP A 80 38.25 -2.09 14.25
C ASP A 80 38.92 -3.45 14.11
N SER A 81 39.88 -3.53 13.21
CA SER A 81 40.79 -4.67 13.17
C SER A 81 41.71 -4.67 14.39
N GLY A 82 42.24 -5.83 14.73
CA GLY A 82 43.50 -5.92 15.46
C GLY A 82 44.61 -5.14 14.75
N ILE A 83 45.52 -4.61 15.57
CA ILE A 83 46.65 -3.80 15.15
C ILE A 83 47.69 -4.66 14.43
N LYS A 84 48.31 -4.08 13.39
CA LYS A 84 49.51 -4.59 12.75
C LYS A 84 50.63 -3.57 12.89
N GLU A 85 51.71 -4.01 13.53
CA GLU A 85 52.99 -3.31 13.54
C GLU A 85 53.60 -3.35 12.12
N SER A 86 54.04 -2.20 11.61
CA SER A 86 54.68 -2.08 10.30
C SER A 86 55.79 -1.03 10.29
N GLU A 87 56.96 -1.39 9.76
CA GLU A 87 58.06 -0.44 9.46
C GLU A 87 57.84 0.31 8.12
N GLY A 88 56.58 0.61 7.76
CA GLY A 88 56.21 1.22 6.46
C GLY A 88 56.03 0.25 5.26
N GLY A 89 55.37 0.72 4.18
CA GLY A 89 55.14 -0.03 2.93
C GLY A 89 53.67 -0.41 2.64
N THR A 90 53.44 -1.28 1.65
CA THR A 90 52.09 -1.80 1.35
C THR A 90 51.68 -2.84 2.40
N VAL A 91 50.73 -2.49 3.24
CA VAL A 91 50.12 -3.43 4.18
C VAL A 91 48.89 -4.07 3.53
N ASP A 92 49.01 -5.35 3.18
CA ASP A 92 47.90 -6.13 2.61
C ASP A 92 46.94 -6.56 3.73
N PHE A 93 45.71 -6.07 3.66
CA PHE A 93 44.60 -6.44 4.51
C PHE A 93 43.55 -7.17 3.69
N ASP A 94 43.71 -8.48 3.56
CA ASP A 94 42.68 -9.33 2.95
C ASP A 94 41.53 -9.57 3.93
N VAL A 95 40.41 -8.87 3.75
CA VAL A 95 39.21 -9.07 4.57
C VAL A 95 38.59 -10.46 4.35
N THR A 96 38.89 -11.14 3.24
CA THR A 96 38.47 -12.53 3.06
C THR A 96 39.18 -13.48 4.03
N ALA A 97 40.30 -13.04 4.62
CA ALA A 97 41.00 -13.71 5.71
C ALA A 97 40.66 -13.14 7.10
N TYR A 98 39.87 -12.07 7.19
CA TYR A 98 39.42 -11.48 8.46
C TYR A 98 38.07 -12.06 8.86
N PRO A 99 38.00 -12.97 9.87
CA PRO A 99 36.75 -13.54 10.29
C PRO A 99 35.93 -12.46 11.01
N ILE A 100 34.97 -11.86 10.33
CA ILE A 100 33.96 -11.05 11.00
C ILE A 100 33.14 -11.95 11.94
N ASN A 101 32.86 -11.44 13.14
CA ASN A 101 32.06 -12.16 14.11
C ASN A 101 30.57 -12.14 13.73
N SER A 102 29.77 -12.87 14.50
CA SER A 102 28.33 -12.99 14.24
C SER A 102 27.62 -11.63 14.27
N THR A 103 28.05 -10.69 15.10
CA THR A 103 27.43 -9.37 15.24
C THR A 103 27.75 -8.48 14.04
N GLU A 104 29.02 -8.42 13.65
CA GLU A 104 29.45 -7.68 12.46
C GLU A 104 28.73 -8.21 11.22
N ALA A 105 28.69 -9.53 11.03
CA ALA A 105 28.03 -10.15 9.90
C ALA A 105 26.53 -9.80 9.80
N GLN A 106 25.83 -9.60 10.92
CA GLN A 106 24.44 -9.14 10.92
C GLN A 106 24.29 -7.76 10.30
N VAL A 107 25.08 -6.80 10.78
CA VAL A 107 25.03 -5.41 10.33
C VAL A 107 25.39 -5.31 8.85
N PHE A 108 26.44 -6.01 8.42
CA PHE A 108 26.85 -5.98 7.03
C PHE A 108 25.95 -6.78 6.10
N ASN A 109 25.13 -7.71 6.61
CA ASN A 109 24.10 -8.36 5.78
C ASN A 109 22.99 -7.38 5.40
N ILE A 110 22.59 -6.52 6.35
CA ILE A 110 21.65 -5.42 6.10
C ILE A 110 22.25 -4.47 5.04
N ALA A 111 23.52 -4.11 5.20
CA ALA A 111 24.23 -3.24 4.28
C ALA A 111 24.29 -3.83 2.85
N ASP A 112 24.65 -5.11 2.72
CA ASP A 112 24.71 -5.81 1.43
C ASP A 112 23.34 -5.90 0.76
N SER A 113 22.30 -6.25 1.52
CA SER A 113 20.93 -6.32 1.03
C SER A 113 20.47 -4.98 0.44
N ILE A 114 20.79 -3.87 1.12
CA ILE A 114 20.46 -2.52 0.65
C ILE A 114 21.28 -2.14 -0.57
N TYR A 115 22.56 -2.52 -0.65
CA TYR A 115 23.37 -2.29 -1.86
C TYR A 115 22.73 -2.94 -3.09
N TRP A 116 22.33 -4.22 -3.00
CA TRP A 116 21.69 -4.91 -4.12
C TRP A 116 20.34 -4.29 -4.47
N ALA A 117 19.55 -3.90 -3.46
CA ALA A 117 18.29 -3.20 -3.68
C ALA A 117 18.51 -1.87 -4.43
N TRP A 118 19.47 -1.04 -4.00
CA TRP A 118 19.79 0.21 -4.68
C TRP A 118 20.32 -0.03 -6.10
N LYS A 119 21.21 -1.01 -6.28
CA LYS A 119 21.82 -1.32 -7.58
C LYS A 119 20.79 -1.81 -8.58
N TYR A 120 19.89 -2.68 -8.15
CA TYR A 120 18.78 -3.16 -8.98
C TYR A 120 17.93 -2.00 -9.47
N TRP A 121 17.50 -1.09 -8.58
CA TRP A 121 16.69 0.07 -8.95
C TRP A 121 17.38 0.93 -10.01
N ASN A 122 18.64 1.31 -9.78
CA ASN A 122 19.34 2.23 -10.68
C ASN A 122 19.68 1.59 -12.04
N ASN A 123 19.72 0.26 -12.14
CA ASN A 123 19.98 -0.44 -13.40
C ASN A 123 18.74 -0.61 -14.29
N ASN A 124 17.52 -0.38 -13.79
CA ASN A 124 16.28 -0.69 -14.52
C ASN A 124 15.51 0.54 -15.05
N GLY A 125 16.10 1.74 -14.94
CA GLY A 125 15.67 2.93 -15.69
C GLY A 125 14.62 3.80 -15.01
N GLY A 126 14.30 3.58 -13.74
CA GLY A 126 13.55 4.54 -12.91
C GLY A 126 14.39 5.77 -12.53
N PRO A 127 13.78 6.73 -11.80
CA PRO A 127 14.49 7.91 -11.32
C PRO A 127 15.67 7.52 -10.42
N ALA A 128 16.81 8.17 -10.63
CA ALA A 128 17.99 7.91 -9.82
C ALA A 128 17.74 8.20 -8.33
N ILE A 129 18.22 7.31 -7.46
CA ILE A 129 18.11 7.47 -6.01
C ILE A 129 19.19 8.47 -5.55
N ALA A 130 18.78 9.67 -5.17
CA ALA A 130 19.69 10.72 -4.70
C ALA A 130 19.83 10.78 -3.17
N ASN A 131 18.91 10.14 -2.43
CA ASN A 131 18.87 10.21 -0.97
C ASN A 131 19.52 8.97 -0.36
N THR A 132 20.38 9.20 0.63
CA THR A 132 20.91 8.14 1.50
C THR A 132 19.83 7.66 2.45
N ILE A 133 19.70 6.34 2.62
CA ILE A 133 18.83 5.78 3.65
C ILE A 133 19.57 5.60 4.98
N SER A 134 18.94 6.00 6.07
CA SER A 134 19.43 5.72 7.43
C SER A 134 18.73 4.48 7.98
N VAL A 135 19.51 3.55 8.51
CA VAL A 135 19.02 2.32 9.12
C VAL A 135 19.47 2.28 10.56
N TYR A 136 18.58 1.89 11.47
CA TYR A 136 18.97 1.56 12.83
C TYR A 136 18.93 0.06 13.05
N TRP A 137 20.04 -0.51 13.49
CA TRP A 137 20.17 -1.89 13.91
C TRP A 137 20.25 -1.97 15.44
N ASN A 138 19.70 -3.02 16.04
CA ASN A 138 19.37 -3.03 17.47
C ASN A 138 19.91 -4.26 18.21
N GLY A 139 21.23 -4.50 18.16
CA GLY A 139 21.97 -5.68 18.63
C GLY A 139 21.82 -6.16 20.10
N SER A 140 20.86 -5.62 20.84
CA SER A 140 20.80 -5.70 22.30
C SER A 140 19.40 -5.49 22.91
N ARG A 141 18.42 -4.94 22.17
CA ARG A 141 17.08 -4.63 22.74
C ARG A 141 15.98 -5.60 22.37
N GLY A 142 16.27 -6.64 21.58
CA GLY A 142 15.26 -7.65 21.22
C GLY A 142 14.08 -7.02 20.47
N GLN A 143 14.38 -6.08 19.58
CA GLN A 143 13.37 -5.57 18.66
C GLN A 143 13.01 -6.69 17.67
N LYS A 144 11.71 -6.93 17.52
CA LYS A 144 11.19 -7.93 16.62
C LYS A 144 10.87 -7.31 15.27
N GLY A 145 11.25 -8.00 14.20
CA GLY A 145 10.94 -7.61 12.84
C GLY A 145 11.78 -6.44 12.34
N ALA A 146 11.55 -6.10 11.08
CA ALA A 146 11.99 -4.85 10.47
C ALA A 146 10.78 -3.96 10.15
N PHE A 147 11.00 -2.65 10.04
CA PHE A 147 10.01 -1.72 9.48
C PHE A 147 10.66 -0.46 8.92
N TYR A 148 10.00 0.15 7.93
CA TYR A 148 10.28 1.48 7.44
C TYR A 148 9.42 2.53 8.16
N SER A 149 10.04 3.68 8.49
CA SER A 149 9.37 4.83 9.09
C SER A 149 9.37 6.01 8.12
N PRO A 150 8.24 6.30 7.44
CA PRO A 150 8.15 7.43 6.52
C PRO A 150 8.39 8.78 7.22
N SER A 151 7.93 8.93 8.46
CA SER A 151 8.06 10.18 9.22
C SER A 151 9.51 10.52 9.60
N ARG A 152 10.38 9.51 9.70
CA ARG A 152 11.81 9.67 9.97
C ARG A 152 12.67 9.45 8.73
N THR A 153 12.09 8.92 7.66
CA THR A 153 12.81 8.43 6.47
C THR A 153 13.91 7.43 6.86
N THR A 154 13.61 6.56 7.82
CA THR A 154 14.58 5.59 8.38
C THR A 154 14.01 4.18 8.36
N MET A 155 14.86 3.19 8.13
CA MET A 155 14.56 1.79 8.41
C MET A 155 14.99 1.44 9.83
N VAL A 156 14.29 0.49 10.44
CA VAL A 156 14.72 -0.16 11.68
C VAL A 156 14.72 -1.65 11.44
N VAL A 157 15.83 -2.31 11.75
CA VAL A 157 15.99 -3.77 11.61
C VAL A 157 16.29 -4.35 12.98
N GLY A 158 15.37 -5.19 13.46
CA GLY A 158 15.50 -5.91 14.72
C GLY A 158 16.51 -7.05 14.65
N ASP A 159 16.98 -7.47 15.83
CA ASP A 159 17.93 -8.58 15.99
C ASP A 159 17.37 -9.74 16.85
N ASP A 160 16.09 -9.67 17.24
CA ASP A 160 15.50 -10.60 18.20
C ASP A 160 15.67 -12.05 17.72
N PRO A 161 16.20 -12.97 18.55
CA PRO A 161 16.42 -14.36 18.13
C PRO A 161 15.16 -15.11 17.66
N SER A 162 13.96 -14.64 18.03
CA SER A 162 12.68 -15.18 17.58
C SER A 162 12.20 -14.64 16.24
N ASP A 163 12.82 -13.58 15.72
CA ASP A 163 12.54 -12.93 14.43
C ASP A 163 13.81 -12.18 13.97
N PRO A 164 14.80 -12.93 13.45
CA PRO A 164 16.13 -12.42 13.22
C PRO A 164 16.23 -11.77 11.84
N SER A 165 15.45 -10.70 11.64
CA SER A 165 15.30 -9.99 10.37
C SER A 165 16.60 -9.45 9.78
N GLN A 166 17.65 -9.28 10.59
CA GLN A 166 18.99 -8.91 10.13
C GLN A 166 19.64 -9.92 9.18
N TRP A 167 19.16 -11.18 9.19
CA TRP A 167 19.60 -12.23 8.28
C TRP A 167 18.63 -12.49 7.12
N ASP A 168 17.46 -11.86 7.15
CA ASP A 168 16.42 -12.06 6.14
C ASP A 168 16.57 -11.01 5.04
N ASP A 169 17.38 -11.32 4.02
CA ASP A 169 17.62 -10.42 2.88
C ASP A 169 16.31 -9.89 2.29
N SER A 170 15.30 -10.77 2.13
CA SER A 170 14.01 -10.37 1.58
C SER A 170 13.25 -9.40 2.47
N VAL A 171 13.34 -9.53 3.79
CA VAL A 171 12.72 -8.58 4.74
C VAL A 171 13.43 -7.23 4.66
N VAL A 172 14.76 -7.20 4.64
CA VAL A 172 15.52 -5.95 4.50
C VAL A 172 15.20 -5.26 3.17
N MET A 173 15.16 -6.00 2.07
CA MET A 173 14.83 -5.48 0.74
C MET A 173 13.36 -5.04 0.62
N HIS A 174 12.44 -5.70 1.32
CA HIS A 174 11.03 -5.28 1.44
C HIS A 174 10.93 -3.90 2.08
N GLU A 175 11.59 -3.69 3.21
CA GLU A 175 11.60 -2.38 3.88
C GLU A 175 12.28 -1.30 3.03
N TYR A 176 13.27 -1.68 2.20
CA TYR A 176 13.82 -0.78 1.19
C TYR A 176 12.79 -0.44 0.09
N GLY A 177 11.90 -1.37 -0.27
CA GLY A 177 10.74 -1.12 -1.13
C GLY A 177 9.83 -0.03 -0.60
N HIS A 178 9.57 0.00 0.72
CA HIS A 178 8.82 1.10 1.36
C HIS A 178 9.55 2.44 1.28
N PHE A 179 10.87 2.44 1.40
CA PHE A 179 11.66 3.66 1.14
C PHE A 179 11.46 4.15 -0.30
N LEU A 180 11.49 3.26 -1.29
CA LEU A 180 11.23 3.61 -2.70
C LEU A 180 9.81 4.15 -2.92
N ASP A 181 8.79 3.57 -2.26
CA ASP A 181 7.42 4.08 -2.31
C ASP A 181 7.35 5.53 -1.79
N HIS A 182 7.98 5.80 -0.66
CA HIS A 182 8.07 7.14 -0.09
C HIS A 182 8.78 8.13 -1.02
N GLN A 183 9.83 7.71 -1.72
CA GLN A 183 10.60 8.59 -2.60
C GLN A 183 9.89 8.88 -3.94
N PHE A 184 9.26 7.87 -4.55
CA PHE A 184 8.91 7.93 -5.98
C PHE A 184 7.45 7.64 -6.31
N SER A 185 6.72 6.94 -5.45
CA SER A 185 5.33 6.54 -5.70
C SER A 185 4.37 7.39 -4.87
N CYS A 186 3.08 7.02 -4.86
CA CYS A 186 2.02 7.77 -4.21
C CYS A 186 2.09 7.80 -2.68
N ASN A 187 2.87 6.89 -2.06
CA ASN A 187 3.12 6.90 -0.62
C ASN A 187 1.84 7.06 0.21
N GLN A 188 0.80 6.27 -0.11
CA GLN A 188 -0.45 6.25 0.65
C GLN A 188 -0.65 4.91 1.37
N ASN A 189 0.43 4.16 1.61
CA ASN A 189 0.34 2.97 2.46
C ASN A 189 -0.12 3.41 3.87
N PRO A 190 -1.30 2.98 4.35
CA PRO A 190 -1.80 3.35 5.67
C PRO A 190 -0.98 2.73 6.81
N GLY A 191 -0.16 1.72 6.51
CA GLY A 191 0.51 0.87 7.48
C GLY A 191 -0.46 0.07 8.36
N GLY A 192 0.12 -0.66 9.32
CA GLY A 192 -0.63 -1.47 10.27
C GLY A 192 -0.63 -2.95 9.93
N LYS A 193 -1.48 -3.72 10.62
CA LYS A 193 -1.48 -5.18 10.53
C LYS A 193 -1.94 -5.63 9.13
N HIS A 194 -1.07 -6.34 8.45
CA HIS A 194 -1.31 -7.00 7.18
C HIS A 194 -0.95 -8.49 7.28
N SER A 195 -1.06 -9.24 6.18
CA SER A 195 -0.80 -10.67 6.15
C SER A 195 -0.34 -11.15 4.79
N LEU A 196 0.84 -11.74 4.76
CA LEU A 196 1.43 -12.35 3.58
C LEU A 196 1.44 -13.89 3.73
N PRO A 197 0.74 -14.65 2.87
CA PRO A 197 -0.31 -14.22 1.96
C PRO A 197 -1.66 -14.07 2.70
N GLY A 198 -2.51 -13.14 2.26
CA GLY A 198 -3.80 -12.96 2.90
C GLY A 198 -4.57 -11.71 2.49
N LEU A 199 -5.88 -11.71 2.76
CA LEU A 199 -6.73 -10.58 2.46
C LEU A 199 -6.61 -9.50 3.53
N ASN A 200 -6.17 -8.31 3.11
CA ASN A 200 -6.17 -7.12 3.93
C ASN A 200 -7.60 -6.54 4.00
N ASN A 201 -8.15 -6.53 5.21
CA ASN A 201 -9.52 -6.10 5.46
C ASN A 201 -9.60 -4.59 5.73
N GLY A 202 -10.79 -4.02 5.55
CA GLY A 202 -11.08 -2.62 5.85
C GLY A 202 -11.06 -1.70 4.63
N ALA A 203 -11.36 -0.43 4.85
CA ALA A 203 -11.56 0.56 3.79
C ALA A 203 -10.26 0.91 3.02
N THR A 204 -9.11 0.71 3.65
CA THR A 204 -7.78 0.95 3.08
C THR A 204 -7.09 -0.35 2.65
N GLY A 205 -7.81 -1.47 2.60
CA GLY A 205 -7.23 -2.79 2.30
C GLY A 205 -6.53 -2.85 0.94
N GLN A 206 -7.05 -2.16 -0.07
CA GLN A 206 -6.44 -2.12 -1.41
C GLN A 206 -5.15 -1.27 -1.44
N GLN A 207 -5.12 -0.17 -0.67
CA GLN A 207 -3.93 0.67 -0.50
C GLN A 207 -2.84 -0.08 0.26
N LEU A 208 -3.23 -0.75 1.34
CA LEU A 208 -2.32 -1.57 2.14
C LEU A 208 -1.77 -2.72 1.30
N SER A 209 -2.62 -3.45 0.57
CA SER A 209 -2.15 -4.55 -0.28
C SER A 209 -1.24 -4.10 -1.42
N TRP A 210 -1.46 -2.93 -2.00
CA TRP A 210 -0.51 -2.38 -2.96
C TRP A 210 0.80 -1.96 -2.28
N GLY A 211 0.68 -1.24 -1.15
CA GLY A 211 1.80 -0.73 -0.38
C GLY A 211 2.73 -1.81 0.13
N GLU A 212 2.23 -2.99 0.50
CA GLU A 212 3.04 -4.15 0.87
C GLU A 212 3.39 -5.05 -0.33
N GLY A 213 2.46 -5.21 -1.29
CA GLY A 213 2.64 -6.13 -2.41
C GLY A 213 3.72 -5.71 -3.41
N PHE A 214 3.98 -4.40 -3.56
CA PHE A 214 5.12 -3.95 -4.37
C PHE A 214 6.47 -4.29 -3.70
N PRO A 215 6.72 -3.94 -2.43
CA PRO A 215 7.87 -4.43 -1.67
C PRO A 215 8.06 -5.96 -1.68
N ASP A 216 6.97 -6.73 -1.52
CA ASP A 216 6.96 -8.20 -1.57
C ASP A 216 7.51 -8.73 -2.90
N TYR A 217 7.12 -8.10 -4.02
CA TYR A 217 7.66 -8.38 -5.34
C TYR A 217 9.11 -7.90 -5.48
N TYR A 218 9.38 -6.68 -5.01
CA TYR A 218 10.63 -5.98 -5.24
C TYR A 218 11.82 -6.75 -4.66
N GLN A 219 11.69 -7.28 -3.45
CA GLN A 219 12.73 -8.11 -2.86
C GLN A 219 13.09 -9.32 -3.75
N SER A 220 12.09 -9.98 -4.34
CA SER A 220 12.30 -11.14 -5.19
C SER A 220 13.01 -10.74 -6.48
N ALA A 221 12.62 -9.59 -7.04
CA ALA A 221 13.21 -9.04 -8.25
C ALA A 221 14.69 -8.64 -8.04
N VAL A 222 15.02 -8.01 -6.91
CA VAL A 222 16.41 -7.68 -6.52
C VAL A 222 17.26 -8.94 -6.40
N ARG A 223 16.73 -9.98 -5.75
CA ARG A 223 17.45 -11.25 -5.52
C ARG A 223 17.81 -11.97 -6.82
N THR A 224 17.21 -11.63 -7.97
CA THR A 224 17.63 -12.18 -9.28
C THR A 224 19.02 -11.72 -9.74
N ILE A 225 19.50 -10.57 -9.23
CA ILE A 225 20.84 -10.06 -9.54
C ILE A 225 21.84 -10.25 -8.40
N GLN A 226 21.37 -10.61 -7.21
CA GLN A 226 22.21 -10.87 -6.04
C GLN A 226 22.97 -12.19 -6.23
N PRO A 227 24.31 -12.19 -6.14
CA PRO A 227 25.10 -13.40 -6.24
C PRO A 227 24.69 -14.44 -5.17
N SER A 228 24.56 -15.70 -5.57
CA SER A 228 24.24 -16.82 -4.69
C SER A 228 22.83 -16.82 -4.08
N ALA A 229 21.96 -15.86 -4.44
CA ALA A 229 20.56 -15.94 -4.07
C ALA A 229 19.90 -17.14 -4.77
N GLY A 230 19.33 -18.05 -3.97
CA GLY A 230 18.48 -19.14 -4.45
C GLY A 230 17.01 -18.84 -4.18
N PHE A 231 16.10 -19.51 -4.89
CA PHE A 231 14.65 -19.33 -4.68
C PHE A 231 14.20 -17.88 -4.80
N THR A 232 14.58 -17.22 -5.89
CA THR A 232 14.33 -15.78 -6.11
C THR A 232 12.85 -15.45 -6.22
N ASN A 233 12.02 -16.42 -6.62
CA ASN A 233 10.56 -16.31 -6.65
C ASN A 233 9.90 -16.42 -5.26
N PHE A 234 10.68 -16.56 -4.18
CA PHE A 234 10.14 -16.62 -2.83
C PHE A 234 10.41 -15.34 -2.04
N TYR A 235 9.40 -14.93 -1.29
CA TYR A 235 9.57 -14.15 -0.08
C TYR A 235 9.96 -15.08 1.07
N ILE A 236 11.04 -14.76 1.80
CA ILE A 236 11.59 -15.61 2.85
C ILE A 236 11.81 -14.80 4.13
N ASP A 237 10.96 -15.03 5.12
CA ASP A 237 11.25 -14.69 6.51
C ASP A 237 11.48 -16.01 7.25
N VAL A 238 12.70 -16.22 7.76
CA VAL A 238 13.11 -17.53 8.31
C VAL A 238 12.23 -17.97 9.48
N ASN A 239 11.69 -17.03 10.27
CA ASN A 239 10.79 -17.32 11.39
C ASN A 239 9.34 -16.87 11.14
N GLY A 240 9.08 -16.23 10.01
CA GLY A 240 7.77 -15.79 9.57
C GLY A 240 7.29 -16.51 8.30
N PRO A 241 6.62 -15.79 7.37
CA PRO A 241 6.06 -16.39 6.18
C PRO A 241 7.13 -16.71 5.13
N ILE A 242 6.98 -17.89 4.52
CA ILE A 242 7.68 -18.26 3.28
C ILE A 242 6.63 -18.38 2.19
N VAL A 243 6.68 -17.49 1.21
CA VAL A 243 5.66 -17.38 0.16
C VAL A 243 6.28 -17.52 -1.21
N ASP A 244 5.79 -18.49 -1.97
CA ASP A 244 6.09 -18.62 -3.39
C ASP A 244 5.20 -17.67 -4.19
N LEU A 245 5.81 -16.71 -4.88
CA LEU A 245 5.08 -15.75 -5.72
C LEU A 245 4.44 -16.44 -6.94
N GLU A 246 4.97 -17.59 -7.38
CA GLU A 246 4.43 -18.40 -8.48
C GLU A 246 3.18 -19.19 -8.06
N ALA A 247 3.04 -19.50 -6.77
CA ALA A 247 1.91 -20.23 -6.22
C ALA A 247 0.66 -19.35 -5.99
N LYS A 248 0.59 -18.20 -6.67
CA LYS A 248 -0.50 -17.20 -6.65
C LYS A 248 -0.70 -16.45 -5.32
N GLY A 249 0.29 -16.43 -4.42
CA GLY A 249 0.28 -15.59 -3.22
C GLY A 249 -1.03 -15.58 -2.43
N GLY A 250 -1.84 -16.65 -2.46
CA GLY A 250 -3.15 -16.76 -1.82
C GLY A 250 -4.38 -16.49 -2.72
N THR A 251 -5.38 -15.78 -2.18
CA THR A 251 -6.66 -15.53 -2.87
C THR A 251 -6.51 -14.49 -3.97
N ALA A 252 -7.04 -14.75 -5.16
CA ALA A 252 -6.95 -13.82 -6.28
C ALA A 252 -7.77 -12.54 -6.04
N SER A 253 -7.10 -11.49 -5.57
CA SER A 253 -7.72 -10.22 -5.17
C SER A 253 -6.71 -9.09 -5.12
N ASP A 254 -7.13 -7.89 -5.53
CA ASP A 254 -6.42 -6.61 -5.32
C ASP A 254 -6.41 -6.13 -3.86
N ARG A 255 -6.90 -6.95 -2.93
CA ARG A 255 -6.78 -6.80 -1.47
C ARG A 255 -5.86 -7.86 -0.86
N ASN A 256 -5.09 -8.55 -1.67
CA ASN A 256 -4.09 -9.50 -1.19
C ASN A 256 -2.72 -9.05 -1.69
N GLU A 257 -1.82 -8.71 -0.76
CA GLU A 257 -0.47 -8.25 -1.09
C GLU A 257 0.34 -9.32 -1.82
N GLY A 258 0.26 -10.58 -1.41
CA GLY A 258 0.90 -11.70 -2.11
C GLY A 258 0.36 -11.90 -3.52
N ALA A 259 -0.92 -11.58 -3.78
CA ALA A 259 -1.49 -11.63 -5.12
C ALA A 259 -1.03 -10.47 -6.02
N ILE A 260 -0.79 -9.29 -5.43
CA ILE A 260 -0.18 -8.15 -6.13
C ILE A 260 1.29 -8.47 -6.43
N ALA A 261 2.01 -9.03 -5.46
CA ALA A 261 3.39 -9.46 -5.63
C ALA A 261 3.52 -10.51 -6.73
N GLY A 262 2.65 -11.53 -6.74
CA GLY A 262 2.57 -12.54 -7.80
C GLY A 262 2.27 -11.93 -9.17
N LEU A 263 1.34 -10.97 -9.27
CA LEU A 263 1.10 -10.28 -10.54
C LEU A 263 2.34 -9.52 -11.06
N LEU A 264 3.03 -8.80 -10.17
CA LEU A 264 4.23 -8.06 -10.55
C LEU A 264 5.37 -9.00 -10.90
N TRP A 265 5.46 -10.14 -10.23
CA TRP A 265 6.37 -11.22 -10.56
C TRP A 265 6.10 -11.80 -11.96
N ASP A 266 4.85 -12.14 -12.29
CA ASP A 266 4.44 -12.54 -13.66
C ASP A 266 4.82 -11.45 -14.68
N PHE A 267 4.65 -10.16 -14.37
CA PHE A 267 5.08 -9.10 -15.28
C PHE A 267 6.60 -9.03 -15.46
N PHE A 268 7.37 -9.49 -14.49
CA PHE A 268 8.81 -9.31 -14.44
C PHE A 268 9.58 -10.47 -15.04
N ASP A 269 9.27 -11.68 -14.58
CA ASP A 269 10.07 -12.86 -14.85
C ASP A 269 9.79 -13.38 -16.28
N ASN A 270 10.52 -14.40 -16.71
CA ASN A 270 10.44 -14.90 -18.10
C ASN A 270 10.10 -16.39 -18.17
N VAL A 271 9.72 -17.00 -17.05
CA VAL A 271 9.42 -18.42 -16.95
C VAL A 271 7.93 -18.63 -17.18
N ASN A 272 7.59 -19.03 -18.41
CA ASN A 272 6.22 -19.45 -18.71
C ASN A 272 5.93 -20.82 -18.06
N ASP A 273 5.13 -20.81 -17.00
CA ASP A 273 4.80 -21.97 -16.17
C ASP A 273 3.31 -22.40 -16.28
N ASN A 274 2.60 -21.92 -17.31
CA ASN A 274 1.14 -21.99 -17.51
C ASN A 274 0.30 -21.10 -16.57
N GLN A 275 0.94 -20.37 -15.66
CA GLN A 275 0.32 -19.36 -14.82
C GLN A 275 0.77 -17.96 -15.26
N ASP A 276 2.02 -17.83 -15.69
CA ASP A 276 2.53 -16.68 -16.43
C ASP A 276 2.54 -16.94 -17.97
N THR A 277 2.07 -15.95 -18.73
CA THR A 277 2.13 -15.94 -20.20
C THR A 277 2.72 -14.64 -20.76
N VAL A 278 3.17 -13.73 -19.90
CA VAL A 278 3.64 -12.39 -20.26
C VAL A 278 4.97 -12.11 -19.59
N SER A 279 5.91 -11.51 -20.30
CA SER A 279 7.14 -11.03 -19.67
C SER A 279 7.37 -9.61 -20.14
N HIS A 280 7.16 -8.66 -19.23
CA HIS A 280 7.24 -7.23 -19.49
C HIS A 280 8.56 -6.63 -19.00
N GLY A 281 9.11 -7.20 -17.93
CA GLY A 281 10.35 -6.80 -17.30
C GLY A 281 10.24 -5.53 -16.46
N GLU A 282 11.23 -5.34 -15.59
CA GLU A 282 11.26 -4.22 -14.65
C GLU A 282 11.30 -2.85 -15.34
N ALA A 283 11.88 -2.79 -16.55
CA ALA A 283 11.89 -1.58 -17.39
C ALA A 283 10.48 -1.07 -17.76
N ARG A 284 9.42 -1.83 -17.51
CA ARG A 284 8.02 -1.39 -17.62
C ARG A 284 7.35 -1.18 -16.27
N ILE A 285 7.70 -1.96 -15.26
CA ILE A 285 7.12 -1.87 -13.91
C ILE A 285 7.59 -0.59 -13.22
N GLN A 286 8.90 -0.39 -13.13
CA GLN A 286 9.51 0.71 -12.39
C GLN A 286 9.10 2.10 -12.91
N PRO A 287 9.05 2.38 -14.23
CA PRO A 287 8.63 3.70 -14.72
C PRO A 287 7.16 4.00 -14.44
N VAL A 288 6.28 2.98 -14.38
CA VAL A 288 4.87 3.17 -14.03
C VAL A 288 4.74 3.49 -12.55
N PHE A 289 5.46 2.75 -11.70
CA PHE A 289 5.54 3.00 -10.25
C PHE A 289 5.99 4.42 -9.95
N ALA A 290 7.03 4.90 -10.63
CA ALA A 290 7.57 6.25 -10.44
C ALA A 290 6.87 7.35 -11.27
N SER A 291 5.81 7.00 -12.02
CA SER A 291 5.19 7.93 -12.96
C SER A 291 4.41 9.04 -12.27
N ALA A 292 4.33 10.21 -12.90
CA ALA A 292 3.50 11.31 -12.41
C ALA A 292 2.00 10.95 -12.32
N ASN A 293 1.54 10.01 -13.17
CA ASN A 293 0.18 9.50 -13.17
C ASN A 293 -0.13 8.66 -11.93
N PHE A 294 0.88 7.98 -11.39
CA PHE A 294 0.74 7.16 -10.20
C PHE A 294 1.06 7.94 -8.92
N ARG A 295 2.18 8.66 -8.90
CA ARG A 295 2.68 9.42 -7.74
C ARG A 295 1.69 10.43 -7.15
N ASN A 296 0.82 11.03 -7.96
CA ASN A 296 -0.16 12.02 -7.48
C ASN A 296 -1.53 11.40 -7.13
N ASN A 297 -1.61 10.07 -7.05
CA ASN A 297 -2.87 9.37 -6.85
C ASN A 297 -3.13 9.10 -5.35
N LYS A 298 -4.30 9.56 -4.85
CA LYS A 298 -4.74 9.32 -3.46
C LYS A 298 -5.29 7.91 -3.20
N GLN A 299 -5.65 7.18 -4.26
CA GLN A 299 -6.11 5.79 -4.16
C GLN A 299 -4.96 4.82 -4.00
N CYS A 300 -3.79 5.07 -4.62
CA CYS A 300 -2.56 4.30 -4.46
C CYS A 300 -2.77 2.78 -4.34
N ASP A 301 -3.49 2.22 -5.31
CA ASP A 301 -3.89 0.82 -5.33
C ASP A 301 -3.52 0.17 -6.68
N MET A 302 -3.69 -1.16 -6.77
CA MET A 302 -3.40 -1.92 -7.98
C MET A 302 -4.16 -1.40 -9.21
N ARG A 303 -5.39 -0.93 -9.04
CA ARG A 303 -6.22 -0.40 -10.16
C ARG A 303 -5.68 0.93 -10.68
N SER A 304 -5.24 1.78 -9.78
CA SER A 304 -4.58 3.04 -10.07
C SER A 304 -3.26 2.81 -10.81
N TYR A 305 -2.49 1.81 -10.38
CA TYR A 305 -1.27 1.41 -11.06
C TYR A 305 -1.55 0.92 -12.48
N LEU A 306 -2.56 0.06 -12.67
CA LEU A 306 -2.97 -0.42 -14.00
C LEU A 306 -3.51 0.71 -14.90
N SER A 307 -4.14 1.74 -14.32
CA SER A 307 -4.51 2.94 -15.07
C SER A 307 -3.29 3.72 -15.54
N ALA A 308 -2.28 3.89 -14.68
CA ALA A 308 -1.01 4.53 -15.05
C ALA A 308 -0.26 3.70 -16.10
N TRP A 309 -0.23 2.38 -15.96
CA TRP A 309 0.32 1.42 -16.92
C TRP A 309 -0.27 1.62 -18.31
N LYS A 310 -1.62 1.63 -18.40
CA LYS A 310 -2.33 1.89 -19.65
C LYS A 310 -2.06 3.30 -20.19
N ALA A 311 -2.07 4.32 -19.34
CA ALA A 311 -1.86 5.71 -19.74
C ALA A 311 -0.45 5.94 -20.31
N LEU A 312 0.54 5.18 -19.85
CA LEU A 312 1.91 5.20 -20.37
C LEU A 312 2.11 4.34 -21.63
N GLY A 313 1.05 3.72 -22.16
CA GLY A 313 1.13 2.91 -23.37
C GLY A 313 1.85 1.57 -23.19
N MET A 314 1.94 1.09 -21.95
CA MET A 314 2.44 -0.26 -21.67
C MET A 314 1.47 -1.32 -22.24
N PRO A 315 1.89 -2.58 -22.44
CA PRO A 315 1.03 -3.61 -23.04
C PRO A 315 -0.29 -3.79 -22.31
N THR A 316 -1.38 -3.84 -23.06
CA THR A 316 -2.73 -4.08 -22.52
C THR A 316 -3.48 -5.14 -23.32
N ASP A 317 -2.74 -6.08 -23.92
CA ASP A 317 -3.32 -7.14 -24.73
C ASP A 317 -4.03 -8.20 -23.87
N ALA A 318 -4.61 -9.19 -24.53
CA ALA A 318 -5.44 -10.19 -23.87
C ALA A 318 -4.65 -11.09 -22.91
N ALA A 319 -3.34 -11.29 -23.12
CA ALA A 319 -2.48 -12.05 -22.22
C ALA A 319 -2.17 -11.22 -20.96
N THR A 320 -1.79 -9.95 -21.09
CA THR A 320 -1.59 -9.06 -19.93
C THR A 320 -2.88 -8.91 -19.11
N ALA A 321 -4.02 -8.78 -19.77
CA ALA A 321 -5.31 -8.72 -19.08
C ALA A 321 -5.64 -10.04 -18.36
N ALA A 322 -5.24 -11.20 -18.89
CA ALA A 322 -5.43 -12.49 -18.25
C ALA A 322 -4.57 -12.64 -16.99
N ALA A 323 -3.30 -12.25 -17.03
CA ALA A 323 -2.41 -12.24 -15.86
C ALA A 323 -2.98 -11.39 -14.71
N VAL A 324 -3.49 -10.20 -15.02
CA VAL A 324 -4.15 -9.32 -14.04
C VAL A 324 -5.42 -9.97 -13.45
N VAL A 325 -6.28 -10.55 -14.28
CA VAL A 325 -7.50 -11.21 -13.79
C VAL A 325 -7.14 -12.41 -12.91
N GLN A 326 -6.14 -13.19 -13.33
CA GLN A 326 -5.72 -14.42 -12.67
C GLN A 326 -5.15 -14.16 -11.28
N ASN A 327 -4.32 -13.14 -11.13
CA ASN A 327 -3.65 -12.85 -9.87
C ASN A 327 -4.50 -11.97 -8.96
N VAL A 328 -5.02 -10.84 -9.43
CA VAL A 328 -5.68 -9.85 -8.55
C VAL A 328 -7.20 -9.78 -8.74
N GLY A 329 -7.80 -10.63 -9.57
CA GLY A 329 -9.25 -10.71 -9.73
C GLY A 329 -9.90 -9.46 -10.36
N ILE A 330 -9.11 -8.54 -10.93
CA ILE A 330 -9.62 -7.32 -11.55
C ILE A 330 -10.13 -7.65 -12.96
N ASN A 331 -11.45 -7.75 -13.10
CA ASN A 331 -12.09 -8.00 -14.39
C ASN A 331 -12.00 -6.81 -15.35
N LYS A 332 -11.63 -7.10 -16.62
CA LYS A 332 -11.50 -6.11 -17.71
C LYS A 332 -10.59 -4.92 -17.36
N PRO A 333 -9.35 -5.15 -16.88
CA PRO A 333 -8.49 -4.11 -16.30
C PRO A 333 -8.16 -2.97 -17.27
N PHE A 334 -8.21 -3.23 -18.58
CA PHE A 334 -7.91 -2.23 -19.63
C PHE A 334 -9.09 -1.95 -20.57
N GLY A 335 -10.29 -2.48 -20.28
CA GLY A 335 -11.42 -2.49 -21.20
C GLY A 335 -11.37 -3.60 -22.26
N VAL A 336 -10.41 -4.53 -22.14
CA VAL A 336 -10.25 -5.72 -22.98
C VAL A 336 -10.73 -6.95 -22.20
N VAL A 337 -11.39 -7.89 -22.88
CA VAL A 337 -11.76 -9.18 -22.28
C VAL A 337 -10.53 -10.08 -22.29
N ALA A 338 -10.18 -10.67 -21.14
CA ALA A 338 -9.07 -11.62 -21.03
C ALA A 338 -9.25 -12.79 -22.00
N ALA A 339 -8.14 -13.28 -22.59
CA ALA A 339 -8.18 -14.53 -23.34
C ALA A 339 -8.51 -15.68 -22.37
N GLN A 340 -9.41 -16.59 -22.77
CA GLN A 340 -9.64 -17.81 -22.00
C GLN A 340 -8.39 -18.69 -22.10
N ALA A 341 -7.56 -18.71 -21.06
CA ALA A 341 -6.56 -19.75 -20.89
C ALA A 341 -7.29 -21.08 -20.63
N SER A 342 -6.83 -22.17 -21.27
CA SER A 342 -7.35 -23.51 -21.06
C SER A 342 -6.90 -24.03 -19.68
N ILE A 343 -7.73 -23.84 -18.66
CA ILE A 343 -7.44 -24.28 -17.29
C ILE A 343 -7.92 -25.72 -17.10
N GLY A 344 -7.02 -26.62 -16.66
CA GLY A 344 -7.38 -27.92 -16.10
C GLY A 344 -8.23 -27.78 -14.82
N PRO A 345 -8.79 -28.88 -14.27
CA PRO A 345 -9.89 -28.80 -13.32
C PRO A 345 -9.47 -28.14 -12.01
N VAL A 346 -9.84 -26.87 -11.85
CA VAL A 346 -9.78 -26.16 -10.58
C VAL A 346 -10.93 -26.67 -9.70
N GLN A 347 -10.61 -27.16 -8.50
CA GLN A 347 -11.63 -27.47 -7.50
C GLN A 347 -12.35 -26.17 -7.15
N ALA A 348 -13.60 -26.08 -7.57
CA ALA A 348 -14.50 -24.99 -7.23
C ALA A 348 -14.75 -25.00 -5.72
N ALA A 349 -14.11 -24.09 -5.00
CA ALA A 349 -14.44 -23.77 -3.62
C ALA A 349 -15.17 -22.41 -3.59
N ALA A 350 -16.48 -22.49 -3.33
CA ALA A 350 -17.39 -21.46 -2.87
C ALA A 350 -17.31 -20.06 -3.54
N LEU A 351 -18.16 -19.85 -4.55
CA LEU A 351 -18.79 -18.55 -4.81
C LEU A 351 -19.38 -18.01 -3.50
N HIS A 352 -18.84 -16.90 -2.97
CA HIS A 352 -19.46 -15.79 -2.21
C HIS A 352 -18.31 -14.80 -1.94
N SER A 353 -18.20 -13.66 -2.61
CA SER A 353 -19.06 -12.49 -2.40
C SER A 353 -19.09 -11.63 -3.66
N ALA A 354 -20.24 -10.99 -3.90
CA ALA A 354 -20.44 -10.06 -4.99
C ALA A 354 -19.34 -8.99 -4.98
N ALA A 355 -18.78 -8.70 -6.16
CA ALA A 355 -17.96 -7.52 -6.37
C ALA A 355 -18.63 -6.31 -5.70
N ASP A 356 -17.84 -5.45 -5.05
CA ASP A 356 -18.31 -4.12 -4.64
C ASP A 356 -18.91 -3.45 -5.89
N PRO A 357 -20.24 -3.24 -5.95
CA PRO A 357 -20.90 -2.75 -7.16
C PRO A 357 -20.45 -1.34 -7.56
N LEU A 358 -19.63 -0.68 -6.74
CA LEU A 358 -19.32 0.74 -6.84
C LEU A 358 -17.82 1.04 -6.99
N ALA A 359 -16.99 0.04 -7.33
CA ALA A 359 -15.55 0.19 -7.62
C ALA A 359 -15.20 1.07 -8.85
N TYR A 360 -16.19 1.62 -9.56
CA TYR A 360 -16.00 2.49 -10.74
C TYR A 360 -16.69 3.86 -10.61
N ARG A 361 -17.13 4.24 -9.41
CA ARG A 361 -17.88 5.49 -9.22
C ARG A 361 -16.95 6.68 -8.97
N TRP A 362 -16.91 7.61 -9.93
CA TRP A 362 -16.16 8.87 -9.85
C TRP A 362 -17.05 10.09 -9.55
N TRP A 363 -18.34 9.83 -9.29
CA TRP A 363 -19.39 10.80 -9.00
C TRP A 363 -19.95 10.62 -7.58
N ASP A 364 -20.46 11.71 -7.02
CA ASP A 364 -21.12 11.72 -5.71
C ASP A 364 -22.49 11.05 -5.80
N GLN A 365 -22.99 10.45 -4.71
CA GLN A 365 -24.31 9.82 -4.70
C GLN A 365 -25.17 10.38 -3.59
N ILE A 366 -26.43 10.70 -3.92
CA ILE A 366 -27.44 11.17 -2.98
C ILE A 366 -28.69 10.33 -3.14
N THR A 367 -29.13 9.75 -2.03
CA THR A 367 -30.35 8.95 -1.96
C THR A 367 -31.36 9.64 -1.05
N MET A 368 -32.44 10.13 -1.65
CA MET A 368 -33.55 10.78 -0.96
C MET A 368 -34.68 9.77 -0.79
N ILE A 369 -35.16 9.62 0.45
CA ILE A 369 -36.18 8.65 0.82
C ILE A 369 -37.31 9.44 1.49
N VAL A 370 -38.46 9.49 0.85
CA VAL A 370 -39.56 10.37 1.24
C VAL A 370 -40.75 9.56 1.71
N ASP A 371 -41.21 9.84 2.93
CA ASP A 371 -42.53 9.39 3.38
C ASP A 371 -43.62 10.05 2.53
N ASN A 372 -44.47 9.24 1.90
CA ASN A 372 -45.62 9.72 1.12
C ASN A 372 -46.97 9.30 1.71
N SER A 373 -47.01 8.97 3.00
CA SER A 373 -48.24 8.73 3.78
C SER A 373 -49.15 9.96 3.75
N ALA A 374 -50.47 9.77 3.93
CA ALA A 374 -51.42 10.88 3.91
C ALA A 374 -51.13 11.98 4.96
N SER A 375 -50.51 11.62 6.09
CA SER A 375 -50.00 12.52 7.14
C SER A 375 -49.06 13.60 6.61
N MET A 376 -48.21 13.28 5.63
CA MET A 376 -47.29 14.20 4.96
C MET A 376 -48.01 15.26 4.11
N GLY A 377 -49.31 15.06 3.85
CA GLY A 377 -50.21 16.02 3.20
C GLY A 377 -50.79 17.07 4.14
N THR A 378 -50.44 17.03 5.43
CA THR A 378 -50.90 17.98 6.44
C THR A 378 -49.88 19.10 6.69
N GLY A 379 -50.32 20.18 7.31
CA GLY A 379 -49.49 21.31 7.72
C GLY A 379 -50.20 22.16 8.76
N PRO A 380 -49.50 23.07 9.47
CA PRO A 380 -50.16 24.00 10.38
C PRO A 380 -51.22 24.82 9.63
N THR A 381 -52.30 25.22 10.31
CA THR A 381 -53.41 25.95 9.69
C THR A 381 -52.91 27.21 8.97
N GLY A 382 -52.98 27.23 7.63
CA GLY A 382 -52.49 28.33 6.79
C GLY A 382 -50.99 28.31 6.48
N GLY A 383 -50.26 27.26 6.86
CA GLY A 383 -48.84 27.06 6.55
C GLY A 383 -48.60 26.05 5.42
N PRO A 384 -47.34 25.83 5.01
CA PRO A 384 -46.99 24.90 3.96
C PRO A 384 -47.28 23.46 4.36
N ILE A 385 -47.71 22.64 3.39
CA ILE A 385 -47.84 21.19 3.56
C ILE A 385 -46.45 20.59 3.74
N LYS A 386 -46.29 19.62 4.66
CA LYS A 386 -45.00 18.99 4.97
C LYS A 386 -44.30 18.48 3.71
N LEU A 387 -45.02 17.77 2.83
CA LEU A 387 -44.47 17.26 1.58
C LEU A 387 -44.00 18.37 0.62
N ASP A 388 -44.66 19.54 0.59
CA ASP A 388 -44.22 20.66 -0.26
C ASP A 388 -42.92 21.30 0.24
N ALA A 389 -42.69 21.30 1.56
CA ALA A 389 -41.41 21.69 2.14
C ALA A 389 -40.30 20.69 1.77
N VAL A 390 -40.58 19.38 1.80
CA VAL A 390 -39.64 18.33 1.35
C VAL A 390 -39.28 18.53 -0.12
N LYS A 391 -40.27 18.75 -0.99
CA LYS A 391 -40.02 19.06 -2.41
C LYS A 391 -39.09 20.25 -2.57
N SER A 392 -39.33 21.33 -1.83
CA SER A 392 -38.52 22.54 -1.91
C SER A 392 -37.06 22.30 -1.50
N LEU A 393 -36.82 21.53 -0.43
CA LEU A 393 -35.47 21.15 0.00
C LEU A 393 -34.76 20.25 -1.02
N ILE A 394 -35.48 19.30 -1.61
CA ILE A 394 -34.92 18.44 -2.65
C ILE A 394 -34.58 19.26 -3.90
N HIS A 395 -35.42 20.24 -4.27
CA HIS A 395 -35.13 21.16 -5.37
C HIS A 395 -33.84 21.94 -5.14
N GLU A 396 -33.65 22.51 -3.96
CA GLU A 396 -32.40 23.19 -3.58
C GLU A 396 -31.21 22.23 -3.68
N GLN A 397 -31.29 21.07 -3.03
CA GLN A 397 -30.22 20.07 -3.01
C GLN A 397 -29.82 19.60 -4.41
N VAL A 398 -30.79 19.34 -5.30
CA VAL A 398 -30.52 18.92 -6.67
C VAL A 398 -29.89 20.07 -7.47
N ASN A 399 -30.39 21.30 -7.33
CA ASN A 399 -29.87 22.45 -8.08
C ASN A 399 -28.45 22.83 -7.65
N ASP A 400 -28.11 22.67 -6.38
CA ASP A 400 -26.77 22.96 -5.85
C ASP A 400 -25.74 21.91 -6.28
N LEU A 401 -26.16 20.65 -6.41
CA LEU A 401 -25.26 19.52 -6.60
C LEU A 401 -25.18 19.05 -8.06
N ALA A 402 -26.20 19.33 -8.89
CA ALA A 402 -26.16 19.03 -10.33
C ALA A 402 -24.97 19.67 -11.09
N PRO A 403 -24.46 20.87 -10.74
CA PRO A 403 -23.29 21.47 -11.38
C PRO A 403 -21.94 20.90 -10.91
N ALA A 404 -21.91 19.93 -9.97
CA ALA A 404 -20.67 19.41 -9.41
C ALA A 404 -19.75 18.84 -10.51
N PRO A 405 -18.45 19.18 -10.52
CA PRO A 405 -17.52 18.79 -11.58
C PRO A 405 -17.27 17.28 -11.67
N HIS A 406 -17.55 16.54 -10.59
CA HIS A 406 -17.47 15.09 -10.52
C HIS A 406 -18.79 14.39 -10.94
N GLY A 407 -19.87 15.15 -11.14
CA GLY A 407 -21.23 14.65 -11.30
C GLY A 407 -21.83 14.19 -9.96
N THR A 408 -23.15 14.30 -9.83
CA THR A 408 -23.89 13.77 -8.67
C THR A 408 -25.04 12.90 -9.15
N GLU A 409 -25.08 11.66 -8.68
CA GLU A 409 -26.15 10.71 -8.94
C GLU A 409 -27.25 10.85 -7.88
N PHE A 410 -28.41 11.29 -8.31
CA PHE A 410 -29.61 11.42 -7.51
C PHE A 410 -30.51 10.20 -7.64
N ASN A 411 -30.95 9.72 -6.47
CA ASN A 411 -31.89 8.63 -6.32
C ASN A 411 -33.04 9.10 -5.42
N LEU A 412 -34.29 8.79 -5.81
CA LEU A 412 -35.50 9.16 -5.08
C LEU A 412 -36.34 7.92 -4.85
N TYR A 413 -36.64 7.65 -3.58
CA TYR A 413 -37.49 6.56 -3.12
C TYR A 413 -38.68 7.10 -2.34
N ALA A 414 -39.77 6.35 -2.32
CA ALA A 414 -40.91 6.64 -1.45
C ALA A 414 -41.37 5.41 -0.67
N PHE A 415 -41.89 5.66 0.52
CA PHE A 415 -42.50 4.64 1.38
C PHE A 415 -43.71 5.23 2.11
N ASN A 416 -44.62 4.39 2.59
CA ASN A 416 -45.74 4.78 3.44
C ASN A 416 -46.14 3.65 4.38
N ALA A 417 -46.58 4.00 5.60
CA ALA A 417 -46.98 3.05 6.64
C ALA A 417 -46.00 1.86 6.80
N ASN A 418 -46.44 0.64 6.45
CA ASN A 418 -45.67 -0.60 6.46
C ASN A 418 -45.32 -1.13 5.06
N ALA A 419 -45.57 -0.35 4.01
CA ALA A 419 -45.23 -0.72 2.66
C ALA A 419 -43.69 -0.68 2.47
N PRO A 420 -43.14 -1.57 1.63
CA PRO A 420 -41.73 -1.55 1.28
C PRO A 420 -41.37 -0.23 0.56
N SER A 421 -40.11 0.19 0.69
CA SER A 421 -39.59 1.34 -0.06
C SER A 421 -39.58 1.05 -1.56
N ILE A 422 -40.09 1.99 -2.36
CA ILE A 422 -40.22 1.86 -3.81
C ILE A 422 -39.34 2.93 -4.48
N PRO A 423 -38.48 2.56 -5.46
CA PRO A 423 -37.73 3.53 -6.25
C PRO A 423 -38.67 4.30 -7.17
N LEU A 424 -38.67 5.64 -7.06
CA LEU A 424 -39.36 6.54 -7.99
C LEU A 424 -38.44 6.99 -9.11
N VAL A 425 -37.17 7.23 -8.79
CA VAL A 425 -36.11 7.46 -9.77
C VAL A 425 -34.78 6.97 -9.21
N ALA A 426 -33.92 6.42 -10.07
CA ALA A 426 -32.58 6.00 -9.70
C ALA A 426 -31.59 6.28 -10.83
N GLY A 427 -30.32 6.56 -10.50
CA GLY A 427 -29.25 6.76 -11.48
C GLY A 427 -29.39 8.03 -12.34
N ARG A 428 -29.94 9.13 -11.79
CA ARG A 428 -30.12 10.40 -12.52
C ARG A 428 -29.01 11.38 -12.18
N PHE A 429 -28.53 12.14 -13.16
CA PHE A 429 -27.38 13.05 -12.98
C PHE A 429 -27.69 14.52 -13.22
N PHE A 430 -28.86 14.81 -13.78
CA PHE A 430 -29.25 16.16 -14.18
C PHE A 430 -30.60 16.49 -13.57
N ALA A 431 -30.79 17.77 -13.20
CA ALA A 431 -32.00 18.28 -12.59
C ALA A 431 -33.27 17.93 -13.40
N ASP A 432 -33.21 18.10 -14.73
CA ASP A 432 -34.31 17.75 -15.66
C ASP A 432 -34.74 16.27 -15.58
N GLY A 433 -33.86 15.39 -15.12
CA GLY A 433 -34.10 13.95 -14.98
C GLY A 433 -34.72 13.53 -13.64
N ILE A 434 -34.79 14.43 -12.65
CA ILE A 434 -35.31 14.14 -11.30
C ILE A 434 -36.41 15.10 -10.85
N LEU A 435 -36.27 16.40 -11.10
CA LEU A 435 -37.20 17.42 -10.60
C LEU A 435 -38.66 17.21 -11.02
N PRO A 436 -38.99 16.75 -12.25
CA PRO A 436 -40.38 16.43 -12.60
C PRO A 436 -41.00 15.34 -11.72
N THR A 437 -40.20 14.36 -11.28
CA THR A 437 -40.65 13.29 -10.37
C THR A 437 -40.85 13.83 -8.96
N VAL A 438 -39.98 14.76 -8.51
CA VAL A 438 -40.11 15.45 -7.22
C VAL A 438 -41.39 16.26 -7.18
N ASP A 439 -41.68 17.04 -8.23
CA ASP A 439 -42.90 17.84 -8.34
C ASP A 439 -44.17 16.98 -8.28
N GLY A 440 -44.09 15.79 -8.89
CA GLY A 440 -45.16 14.79 -8.92
C GLY A 440 -45.37 14.01 -7.63
N LEU A 441 -44.54 14.17 -6.59
CA LEU A 441 -44.75 13.50 -5.30
C LEU A 441 -46.11 13.93 -4.70
N ALA A 442 -46.88 12.96 -4.23
CA ALA A 442 -48.17 13.21 -3.59
C ALA A 442 -48.31 12.37 -2.31
N ALA A 443 -48.86 12.99 -1.27
CA ALA A 443 -49.14 12.37 0.03
C ALA A 443 -50.46 11.58 -0.02
N THR A 444 -50.49 10.54 -0.86
CA THR A 444 -51.69 9.70 -1.07
C THR A 444 -51.48 8.26 -0.57
N GLY A 445 -50.33 7.99 0.05
CA GLY A 445 -49.98 6.69 0.61
C GLY A 445 -50.89 6.30 1.77
N ALA A 446 -50.91 5.01 2.08
CA ALA A 446 -51.63 4.52 3.26
C ALA A 446 -51.04 5.17 4.51
N ASP A 447 -51.91 5.59 5.43
CA ASP A 447 -51.52 6.18 6.69
C ASP A 447 -51.87 5.22 7.82
N GLY A 448 -50.84 4.69 8.48
CA GLY A 448 -50.95 3.74 9.60
C GLY A 448 -51.09 4.41 10.96
N GLY A 449 -51.18 5.74 11.02
CA GLY A 449 -50.99 6.54 12.23
C GLY A 449 -49.51 6.92 12.40
N CYS A 450 -49.13 7.41 13.60
CA CYS A 450 -47.76 7.86 13.87
C CYS A 450 -46.65 6.85 13.56
N PRO A 451 -46.81 5.55 13.84
CA PRO A 451 -45.72 4.60 13.61
C PRO A 451 -45.53 4.30 12.12
N VAL A 452 -44.31 4.54 11.62
CA VAL A 452 -43.88 4.22 10.25
C VAL A 452 -42.60 3.38 10.26
N HIS A 453 -42.41 2.56 9.22
CA HIS A 453 -41.24 1.69 9.06
C HIS A 453 -40.08 2.40 8.33
N ALA A 454 -39.74 3.61 8.80
CA ALA A 454 -38.81 4.49 8.11
C ALA A 454 -37.35 3.99 8.12
N LEU A 455 -36.91 3.28 9.18
CA LEU A 455 -35.57 2.70 9.22
C LEU A 455 -35.47 1.46 8.32
N THR A 456 -36.54 0.67 8.27
CA THR A 456 -36.66 -0.44 7.32
C THR A 456 -36.64 0.06 5.87
N ALA A 457 -37.38 1.13 5.57
CA ALA A 457 -37.37 1.76 4.24
C ALA A 457 -35.97 2.27 3.88
N MET A 458 -35.25 2.87 4.84
CA MET A 458 -33.87 3.30 4.65
C MET A 458 -32.94 2.11 4.33
N LEU A 459 -32.98 1.04 5.14
CA LEU A 459 -32.20 -0.18 4.93
C LEU A 459 -32.44 -0.83 3.57
N GLN A 460 -33.68 -0.81 3.07
CA GLN A 460 -34.03 -1.34 1.76
C GLN A 460 -33.45 -0.49 0.63
N SER A 461 -33.60 0.84 0.75
CA SER A 461 -33.20 1.79 -0.29
C SER A 461 -31.68 1.92 -0.45
N ILE A 462 -30.93 1.65 0.62
CA ILE A 462 -29.46 1.71 0.62
C ILE A 462 -28.79 0.36 0.33
N SER A 463 -29.58 -0.71 0.14
CA SER A 463 -29.03 -2.09 0.05
C SER A 463 -27.99 -2.28 -1.05
N ASP A 464 -28.06 -1.49 -2.12
CA ASP A 464 -27.15 -1.47 -3.25
C ASP A 464 -26.33 -0.16 -3.36
N LYS A 465 -26.32 0.69 -2.32
CA LYS A 465 -25.67 2.01 -2.31
C LYS A 465 -24.41 2.02 -1.45
N ALA A 466 -23.46 2.91 -1.75
CA ALA A 466 -22.27 3.15 -0.93
C ALA A 466 -21.69 4.56 -1.18
N LYS A 467 -20.80 5.05 -0.32
CA LYS A 467 -19.96 6.26 -0.49
C LYS A 467 -20.74 7.55 -0.82
N GLY A 468 -21.84 7.83 -0.13
CA GLY A 468 -22.74 8.93 -0.48
C GLY A 468 -23.66 9.35 0.66
N ASP A 469 -24.51 10.33 0.40
CA ASP A 469 -25.45 10.87 1.37
C ASP A 469 -26.82 10.21 1.24
N VAL A 470 -27.45 9.95 2.38
CA VAL A 470 -28.81 9.40 2.44
C VAL A 470 -29.65 10.33 3.29
N TRP A 471 -30.75 10.81 2.73
CA TRP A 471 -31.68 11.71 3.40
C TRP A 471 -33.03 11.01 3.55
N LEU A 472 -33.46 10.85 4.79
CA LEU A 472 -34.77 10.29 5.13
C LEU A 472 -35.67 11.42 5.61
N TYR A 473 -36.78 11.64 4.91
CA TYR A 473 -37.81 12.63 5.23
C TYR A 473 -39.06 11.91 5.71
N THR A 474 -39.49 12.19 6.95
CA THR A 474 -40.63 11.51 7.59
C THR A 474 -41.33 12.44 8.56
N ASP A 475 -42.60 12.18 8.85
CA ASP A 475 -43.34 12.81 9.95
C ASP A 475 -43.84 11.83 11.03
N GLY A 476 -43.56 10.54 10.85
CA GLY A 476 -43.93 9.47 11.78
C GLY A 476 -42.79 9.00 12.70
N ASP A 477 -43.21 8.47 13.85
CA ASP A 477 -42.36 7.78 14.80
C ASP A 477 -41.90 6.43 14.24
N THR A 478 -40.70 5.99 14.60
CA THR A 478 -40.19 4.70 14.14
C THR A 478 -40.92 3.53 14.81
N ALA A 479 -41.54 2.65 14.00
CA ALA A 479 -42.08 1.36 14.45
C ALA A 479 -41.01 0.25 14.53
N ASP A 480 -39.77 0.55 14.13
CA ASP A 480 -38.68 -0.38 13.89
C ASP A 480 -37.83 -0.64 15.15
N ALA A 481 -38.31 -1.49 16.06
CA ALA A 481 -37.55 -1.87 17.26
C ALA A 481 -36.22 -2.59 16.91
N ASN A 482 -35.12 -2.14 17.55
CA ASN A 482 -33.77 -2.74 17.46
C ASN A 482 -33.07 -2.67 16.08
N LEU A 483 -33.57 -1.87 15.13
CA LEU A 483 -32.91 -1.72 13.82
C LEU A 483 -31.82 -0.64 13.77
N GLY A 484 -31.67 0.16 14.83
CA GLY A 484 -30.65 1.22 14.90
C GLY A 484 -29.21 0.72 14.76
N ASP A 485 -28.86 -0.38 15.43
CA ASP A 485 -27.51 -0.96 15.32
C ASP A 485 -27.25 -1.59 13.96
N LEU A 486 -28.26 -2.23 13.35
CA LEU A 486 -28.14 -2.81 12.02
C LEU A 486 -27.98 -1.71 10.97
N LEU A 487 -28.75 -0.62 11.08
CA LEU A 487 -28.63 0.53 10.21
C LEU A 487 -27.26 1.22 10.38
N ARG A 488 -26.79 1.41 11.61
CA ARG A 488 -25.44 1.93 11.88
C ARG A 488 -24.34 1.06 11.26
N GLN A 489 -24.43 -0.26 11.42
CA GLN A 489 -23.49 -1.19 10.80
C GLN A 489 -23.52 -1.08 9.27
N ARG A 490 -24.70 -1.00 8.67
CA ARG A 490 -24.86 -0.91 7.21
C ARG A 490 -24.34 0.41 6.65
N LEU A 491 -24.69 1.54 7.28
CA LEU A 491 -24.18 2.86 6.90
C LEU A 491 -22.65 2.92 7.00
N ASN A 492 -22.06 2.34 8.05
CA ASN A 492 -20.60 2.27 8.20
C ASN A 492 -19.94 1.35 7.16
N GLN A 493 -20.51 0.17 6.92
CA GLN A 493 -20.00 -0.79 5.92
C GLN A 493 -20.03 -0.21 4.50
N GLN A 494 -21.07 0.57 4.19
CA GLN A 494 -21.27 1.18 2.89
C GLN A 494 -20.72 2.61 2.81
N GLN A 495 -20.12 3.16 3.86
CA GLN A 495 -19.64 4.55 3.91
C GLN A 495 -20.72 5.57 3.50
N LEU A 496 -21.95 5.40 4.00
CA LEU A 496 -23.07 6.29 3.74
C LEU A 496 -23.28 7.25 4.92
N HIS A 497 -23.49 8.52 4.62
CA HIS A 497 -23.82 9.54 5.60
C HIS A 497 -25.34 9.68 5.68
N GLY A 498 -25.93 9.10 6.73
CA GLY A 498 -27.37 9.17 6.97
C GLY A 498 -27.80 10.45 7.67
N SER A 499 -28.73 11.19 7.08
CA SER A 499 -29.40 12.36 7.64
C SER A 499 -30.89 12.12 7.77
N PHE A 500 -31.47 12.59 8.87
CA PHE A 500 -32.88 12.42 9.21
C PHE A 500 -33.54 13.79 9.29
N VAL A 501 -34.63 13.98 8.55
CA VAL A 501 -35.45 15.18 8.60
C VAL A 501 -36.82 14.76 9.12
N ASP A 502 -37.04 15.04 10.40
CA ASP A 502 -38.31 14.84 11.07
C ASP A 502 -39.12 16.15 11.00
N LEU A 503 -40.27 16.10 10.34
CA LEU A 503 -41.15 17.25 10.10
C LEU A 503 -42.22 17.44 11.19
N GLY A 504 -42.16 16.61 12.24
CA GLY A 504 -42.98 16.70 13.44
C GLY A 504 -44.38 16.11 13.28
N GLY A 505 -44.75 15.29 14.25
CA GLY A 505 -46.11 14.89 14.66
C GLY A 505 -47.09 14.51 13.55
N CYS A 506 -47.22 13.22 13.30
CA CYS A 506 -48.47 12.63 12.81
C CYS A 506 -49.58 12.96 13.83
N SER A 507 -50.71 13.54 13.40
CA SER A 507 -51.80 13.82 14.34
C SER A 507 -52.37 12.50 14.86
N THR A 508 -52.09 12.15 16.12
CA THR A 508 -52.93 11.18 16.84
C THR A 508 -54.30 11.83 17.02
N LEU A 509 -55.27 11.45 16.20
CA LEU A 509 -56.67 11.53 16.61
C LEU A 509 -56.99 10.32 17.47
#